data_AF-A0AAE9DZ15-F1
#
_entry.id   AF-A0AAE9DZ15-F1
#
_cell.length_a   1.000
_cell.length_b   1.000
_cell.length_c   1.000
_cell.angle_alpha   90.00
_cell.angle_beta   90.00
_cell.angle_gamma   90.00
#
_symmetry.space_group_name_H-M   'P 1'
#
loop_
_entity.id
_entity.type
_entity.pdbx_description
1 polymer ?
#
loop_
_entity_poly.entity_id
_entity_poly.type
_entity_poly.pdbx_seq_one_letter_code
_entity_poly.pdbx_strand_id
1 'polypeptide(L)' 'MHQKRKIQKPKPVFQKKIQEKEEAHKKIQKQLKKALKVEESAKDAMEEAEACWKFEAMCSGEAYQEDGQWKWRE' A
#
# COMPACT_ATOMS: atom_id res chain seq x y z
N MET A 1 -18.25 45.45 33.37
CA MET A 1 -18.95 44.98 32.16
C MET A 1 -18.00 44.12 31.34
N HIS A 2 -18.30 42.83 31.15
CA HIS A 2 -17.44 41.93 30.37
C HIS A 2 -17.76 42.10 28.87
N GLN A 3 -16.89 42.79 28.13
CA GLN A 3 -16.98 42.88 26.67
C GLN A 3 -16.76 41.47 26.08
N LYS A 4 -17.83 40.86 25.56
CA LYS A 4 -17.73 39.65 24.75
C LYS A 4 -16.95 40.01 23.47
N ARG A 5 -15.74 39.47 23.32
CA ARG A 5 -14.94 39.62 22.10
C ARG A 5 -15.72 38.98 20.94
N LYS A 6 -16.05 39.77 19.92
CA LYS A 6 -16.63 39.25 18.67
C LYS A 6 -15.60 38.33 18.02
N ILE A 7 -15.94 37.06 17.87
CA ILE A 7 -15.12 36.08 17.14
C ILE A 7 -15.01 36.59 15.70
N GLN A 8 -13.82 37.05 15.31
CA GLN A 8 -13.57 37.46 13.93
C GLN A 8 -13.66 36.23 13.05
N LYS A 9 -14.59 36.23 12.08
CA LYS A 9 -14.66 35.18 11.06
C LYS A 9 -13.29 35.09 10.36
N PRO A 10 -12.73 33.89 10.14
CA PRO A 10 -11.45 33.73 9.47
C PRO A 10 -11.51 34.40 8.09
N LYS A 11 -10.48 35.18 7.75
CA LYS A 11 -10.41 35.90 6.46
C LYS A 11 -10.51 34.88 5.31
N PRO A 12 -11.21 35.19 4.20
CA PRO A 12 -11.47 34.26 3.10
C PRO A 12 -10.20 33.62 2.50
N VAL A 13 -9.05 34.29 2.61
CA VAL A 13 -7.74 33.76 2.20
C VAL A 13 -7.32 32.53 3.01
N PHE A 14 -7.63 32.49 4.31
CA PHE A 14 -7.31 31.33 5.16
C PHE A 14 -8.22 30.15 4.85
N GLN A 15 -9.50 30.40 4.54
CA GLN A 15 -10.44 29.33 4.15
C GLN A 15 -10.00 28.64 2.86
N LYS A 16 -9.55 29.41 1.84
CA LYS A 16 -9.01 28.84 0.59
C LYS A 16 -7.78 27.97 0.84
N LYS A 17 -6.82 28.44 1.65
CA LYS A 17 -5.63 27.66 1.99
C LYS A 17 -5.97 26.36 2.73
N ILE A 18 -6.98 26.38 3.60
CA ILE A 18 -7.44 25.17 4.30
C ILE A 18 -8.04 24.18 3.29
N GLN A 19 -8.89 24.65 2.38
CA GLN A 19 -9.47 23.79 1.33
C GLN A 19 -8.40 23.19 0.42
N GLU A 20 -7.42 23.97 -0.03
CA GLU A 20 -6.29 23.47 -0.84
C GLU A 20 -5.51 22.36 -0.12
N LYS A 21 -5.28 22.53 1.19
CA LYS A 21 -4.58 21.51 2.01
C LYS A 21 -5.42 20.26 2.20
N GLU A 22 -6.73 20.40 2.40
CA GLU A 22 -7.66 19.26 2.51
C GLU A 22 -7.73 18.47 1.20
N GLU A 23 -7.78 19.15 0.05
CA GLU A 23 -7.76 18.52 -1.26
C GLU A 23 -6.45 17.80 -1.54
N ALA A 24 -5.31 18.44 -1.23
CA ALA A 24 -4.00 17.81 -1.34
C ALA A 24 -3.90 16.56 -0.46
N HIS A 25 -4.40 16.62 0.78
CA HIS A 25 -4.42 15.48 1.69
C HIS A 25 -5.27 14.32 1.15
N LYS A 26 -6.48 14.61 0.63
CA LYS A 26 -7.32 13.60 -0.04
C LYS A 26 -6.62 12.95 -1.24
N LYS A 27 -5.88 13.75 -2.03
CA LYS A 27 -5.12 13.24 -3.19
C LYS A 27 -4.01 12.29 -2.74
N ILE A 28 -3.25 12.65 -1.70
CA ILE A 28 -2.20 11.82 -1.13
C ILE A 28 -2.79 10.50 -0.59
N GLN A 29 -3.87 10.56 0.19
CA GLN A 29 -4.52 9.35 0.70
C GLN A 29 -4.99 8.41 -0.44
N LYS A 30 -5.54 8.97 -1.51
CA LYS A 30 -5.95 8.18 -2.68
C LYS A 30 -4.75 7.52 -3.37
N GLN A 31 -3.62 8.22 -3.48
CA GLN A 31 -2.39 7.66 -4.06
C GLN A 31 -1.81 6.56 -3.19
N LEU A 32 -1.76 6.74 -1.87
CA LEU A 32 -1.28 5.72 -0.94
C LEU A 32 -2.14 4.45 -1.01
N LYS A 33 -3.47 4.57 -1.05
CA LYS A 33 -4.36 3.41 -1.18
C LYS A 33 -4.12 2.63 -2.48
N LYS A 34 -3.82 3.34 -3.58
CA LYS A 34 -3.47 2.70 -4.86
C LYS A 34 -2.11 1.98 -4.77
N ALA A 35 -1.10 2.63 -4.18
CA ALA A 35 0.22 2.06 -4.02
C ALA A 35 0.18 0.77 -3.17
N LEU A 36 -0.55 0.79 -2.06
CA LEU A 36 -0.75 -0.40 -1.21
C LEU A 36 -1.40 -1.55 -1.98
N LYS A 37 -2.43 -1.27 -2.77
CA LYS A 37 -3.08 -2.31 -3.59
C LYS A 37 -2.12 -2.90 -4.63
N VAL A 38 -1.28 -2.08 -5.24
CA VAL A 38 -0.27 -2.55 -6.21
C VAL A 38 0.79 -3.40 -5.51
N GLU A 39 1.24 -2.99 -4.32
CA GLU A 39 2.19 -3.77 -3.52
C GLU A 39 1.62 -5.14 -3.14
N GLU A 40 0.36 -5.20 -2.69
CA GLU A 40 -0.34 -6.44 -2.37
C GLU A 40 -0.43 -7.37 -3.59
N SER A 41 -0.89 -6.85 -4.74
CA SER A 41 -0.93 -7.65 -5.97
C SER A 41 0.45 -8.10 -6.46
N ALA A 42 1.50 -7.32 -6.21
CA ALA A 42 2.86 -7.72 -6.54
C ALA A 42 3.36 -8.85 -5.64
N LYS A 43 2.97 -8.88 -4.36
CA LYS A 43 3.26 -9.98 -3.45
C LYS A 43 2.56 -11.26 -3.90
N ASP A 44 1.28 -11.18 -4.24
CA ASP A 44 0.50 -12.32 -4.73
C ASP A 44 1.13 -12.92 -6.00
N ALA A 45 1.50 -12.06 -6.97
CA ALA A 45 2.13 -12.50 -8.21
C ALA A 45 3.51 -13.13 -7.98
N MET A 46 4.29 -12.63 -7.02
CA MET A 46 5.58 -13.19 -6.67
C MET A 46 5.42 -14.57 -5.99
N GLU A 47 4.44 -14.71 -5.10
CA GLU A 47 4.12 -15.99 -4.46
C GLU A 47 3.66 -17.03 -5.49
N GLU A 48 2.80 -16.65 -6.43
CA GLU A 48 2.37 -17.52 -7.53
C GLU A 48 3.54 -17.94 -8.42
N ALA A 49 4.41 -16.98 -8.81
CA ALA A 49 5.60 -17.28 -9.60
C ALA A 49 6.56 -18.23 -8.87
N GLU A 50 6.76 -18.04 -7.56
CA GLU A 50 7.57 -18.92 -6.73
C GLU A 50 6.96 -20.33 -6.63
N ALA A 51 5.63 -20.43 -6.49
CA ALA A 51 4.92 -21.70 -6.46
C ALA A 51 5.01 -22.45 -7.81
N CYS A 52 4.83 -21.75 -8.92
CA CYS A 52 5.00 -22.30 -10.27
C CYS A 52 6.43 -22.81 -10.47
N TRP A 53 7.43 -22.01 -10.11
CA TRP A 53 8.83 -22.41 -10.26
C TRP A 53 9.18 -23.64 -9.41
N LYS A 54 8.72 -23.70 -8.15
CA LYS A 54 8.90 -24.90 -7.30
C LYS A 54 8.21 -26.14 -7.87
N PHE A 55 7.01 -25.97 -8.44
CA PHE A 55 6.28 -27.06 -9.08
C PHE A 55 7.03 -27.59 -10.30
N GLU A 56 7.49 -26.69 -11.18
CA GLU A 56 8.29 -27.06 -12.35
C GLU A 56 9.56 -27.79 -11.95
N ALA A 57 10.28 -27.30 -10.94
CA ALA A 57 11.47 -27.95 -10.40
C ALA A 57 11.20 -29.35 -9.82
N MET A 58 10.02 -29.59 -9.22
CA MET A 58 9.64 -30.96 -8.84
C MET A 58 9.41 -31.84 -10.06
N CYS A 59 8.68 -31.33 -11.04
CA CYS A 59 8.33 -32.10 -12.23
C CYS A 59 9.56 -32.44 -13.08
N SER A 60 10.56 -31.56 -13.12
CA SER A 60 11.85 -31.81 -13.77
C SER A 60 12.74 -32.77 -12.97
N GLY A 61 12.43 -33.00 -11.70
CA GLY A 61 13.23 -33.79 -10.77
C GLY A 61 14.41 -33.03 -10.15
N GLU A 62 14.57 -31.74 -10.48
CA GLU A 62 15.59 -30.83 -9.93
C GLU A 62 15.33 -30.50 -8.45
N ALA A 63 14.10 -30.63 -7.97
CA ALA A 63 13.74 -30.44 -6.57
C ALA A 63 12.85 -31.56 -6.04
N TYR A 64 12.86 -31.73 -4.72
CA TYR A 64 11.97 -32.63 -4.01
C TYR A 64 11.66 -32.09 -2.61
N GLN A 65 10.59 -32.63 -2.02
CA GLN A 65 10.20 -32.30 -0.65
C GLN A 65 10.57 -33.45 0.29
N GLU A 66 11.23 -33.15 1.41
CA GLU A 66 11.61 -34.11 2.46
C GLU A 66 11.37 -33.47 3.82
N ASP A 67 10.64 -34.15 4.72
CA ASP A 67 10.23 -33.62 6.02
C ASP A 67 9.53 -32.24 5.95
N GLY A 68 8.78 -32.00 4.88
CA GLY A 68 8.09 -30.74 4.61
C GLY A 68 9.01 -29.61 4.11
N GLN A 69 10.33 -29.85 4.00
CA GLN A 69 11.31 -28.89 3.49
C GLN A 69 11.65 -29.16 2.03
N TRP A 70 11.88 -28.07 1.29
CA TRP A 70 12.30 -28.11 -0.09
C TRP A 70 13.80 -28.32 -0.21
N LYS A 71 14.19 -29.29 -1.03
CA LYS A 71 15.60 -29.59 -1.35
C LYS A 71 15.80 -29.64 -2.85
N TRP A 72 16.94 -29.10 -3.29
CA TRP A 72 17.40 -29.18 -4.67
C TRP A 72 18.26 -30.44 -4.82
N ARG A 73 18.16 -31.12 -5.95
CA ARG A 73 19.14 -32.14 -6.35
C ARG A 73 20.30 -31.43 -7.05
N GLU A 74 21.51 -31.82 -6.68
CA GLU A 74 22.74 -31.44 -7.41
C GLU A 74 22.80 -32.10 -8.79
#